data_AF-A0A3S5BNU9-F1
#
_entry.id   AF-A0A3S5BNU9-F1
#
_cell.length_a   1.000
_cell.length_b   1.000
_cell.length_c   1.000
_cell.angle_alpha   90.00
_cell.angle_beta   90.00
_cell.angle_gamma   90.00
#
_symmetry.space_group_name_H-M   'P 1'
#
loop_
_entity.id
_entity.type
_entity.pdbx_description
1 polymer ?
#
loop_
_entity_poly.entity_id
_entity_poly.type
_entity_poly.pdbx_seq_one_letter_code
_entity_poly.pdbx_strand_id
1 'polypeptide(L)'
;MALSECPEGRGASSIVTMTSVAKSTDGQISAMTGGCCADKADAVEKLLASEKLIAELNETFEEKLRKSEALREQRENELTEMGIAVHSDLGVTGVFSPKQAPHLVNLNEDPAMSECLIYYLKEGETV
;
A
#
# COMPACT_ATOMS: atom_id res chain seq x y z
N MET A 1 -33.65 -9.21 -8.19
CA MET A 1 -32.63 -9.25 -9.27
C MET A 1 -32.52 -7.87 -9.87
N ALA A 2 -31.45 -7.14 -9.53
CA ALA A 2 -30.81 -6.09 -10.33
C ALA A 2 -29.68 -5.52 -9.47
N LEU A 3 -28.48 -6.05 -9.67
CA LEU A 3 -27.24 -5.44 -9.19
C LEU A 3 -26.94 -4.28 -10.15
N SER A 4 -26.88 -3.06 -9.64
CA SER A 4 -26.37 -1.90 -10.37
C SER A 4 -25.18 -1.34 -9.60
N GLU A 5 -24.01 -1.92 -9.85
CA GLU A 5 -22.72 -1.35 -9.51
C GLU A 5 -22.32 -0.33 -10.59
N CYS A 6 -21.76 0.82 -10.17
CA CYS A 6 -20.79 1.65 -10.88
C CYS A 6 -20.56 2.97 -10.10
N PRO A 7 -19.40 3.63 -10.25
CA PRO A 7 -18.05 3.14 -9.99
C PRO A 7 -17.28 4.08 -9.04
N GLU A 8 -16.24 3.54 -8.41
CA GLU A 8 -15.43 4.18 -7.37
C GLU A 8 -14.66 5.42 -7.87
N GLY A 9 -14.67 6.45 -7.03
CA GLY A 9 -14.03 7.73 -7.26
C GLY A 9 -12.54 7.70 -6.96
N ARG A 10 -11.74 7.85 -8.00
CA ARG A 10 -10.55 8.73 -8.13
C ARG A 10 -9.82 9.09 -6.82
N GLY A 11 -8.81 8.30 -6.46
CA GLY A 11 -7.60 8.79 -5.82
C GLY A 11 -6.55 9.10 -6.90
N ALA A 12 -6.22 10.38 -7.09
CA ALA A 12 -5.18 10.85 -8.01
C ALA A 12 -3.83 10.19 -7.67
N SER A 13 -3.22 9.43 -8.58
CA SER A 13 -2.45 9.91 -9.73
C SER A 13 -1.19 10.68 -9.30
N SER A 14 -0.08 9.97 -9.14
CA SER A 14 1.26 10.40 -9.57
C SER A 14 2.30 9.45 -9.00
N ILE A 15 2.52 8.30 -9.63
CA ILE A 15 3.87 7.90 -10.07
C ILE A 15 3.71 6.66 -10.95
N VAL A 16 4.33 6.72 -12.14
CA VAL A 16 4.58 5.62 -13.06
C VAL A 16 3.36 5.08 -13.84
N THR A 17 2.77 5.92 -14.68
CA THR A 17 2.38 5.43 -16.02
C THR A 17 3.63 5.47 -16.90
N MET A 18 4.50 4.47 -16.77
CA MET A 18 5.49 4.19 -17.79
C MET A 18 5.01 2.94 -18.52
N THR A 19 4.29 3.23 -19.59
CA THR A 19 3.92 2.36 -20.70
C THR A 19 4.82 1.13 -20.81
N SER A 20 4.21 -0.04 -20.76
CA SER A 20 4.82 -1.27 -21.25
C SER A 20 5.11 -1.13 -22.74
N VAL A 21 6.32 -0.70 -23.10
CA VAL A 21 6.84 -0.90 -24.45
C VAL A 21 7.37 -2.33 -24.52
N ALA A 22 6.45 -3.28 -24.41
CA ALA A 22 6.68 -4.69 -24.68
C ALA A 22 5.82 -5.07 -25.89
N LYS A 23 6.19 -4.58 -27.08
CA LYS A 23 6.15 -5.36 -28.32
C LYS A 23 6.55 -4.56 -29.56
N SER A 24 7.35 -5.24 -30.37
CA SER A 24 7.54 -5.06 -31.81
C SER A 24 8.62 -4.09 -32.25
N THR A 25 9.87 -4.58 -32.33
CA THR A 25 10.83 -4.18 -33.39
C THR A 25 11.79 -5.33 -33.73
N ASP A 26 11.25 -6.53 -34.02
CA ASP A 26 11.93 -7.40 -34.98
C ASP A 26 11.61 -6.85 -36.36
N GLY A 27 12.50 -6.01 -36.89
CA GLY A 27 12.42 -5.53 -38.28
C GLY A 27 11.83 -4.13 -38.46
N GLN A 28 12.64 -3.10 -38.22
CA GLN A 28 12.89 -1.98 -39.15
C GLN A 28 13.70 -0.89 -38.42
N ILE A 29 15.02 -1.04 -38.44
CA ILE A 29 15.94 0.11 -38.44
C ILE A 29 16.63 0.13 -39.81
N SER A 30 15.81 0.27 -40.86
CA SER A 30 16.30 0.57 -42.20
C SER A 30 16.20 2.08 -42.44
N ALA A 31 17.33 2.64 -42.90
CA ALA A 31 17.49 3.99 -43.39
C ALA A 31 17.42 5.15 -42.37
N MET A 32 18.54 5.35 -41.66
CA MET A 32 19.16 6.67 -41.67
C MET A 32 20.67 6.52 -41.89
N THR A 33 21.07 7.11 -43.00
CA THR A 33 22.35 7.13 -43.68
C THR A 33 23.41 7.91 -42.90
N GLY A 34 24.61 7.34 -42.77
CA GLY A 34 25.83 8.10 -42.49
C GLY A 34 26.05 8.51 -41.03
N GLY A 35 26.29 7.53 -40.15
CA GLY A 35 26.82 7.74 -38.80
C GLY A 35 27.60 6.49 -38.37
N CYS A 36 28.72 6.68 -37.70
CA CYS A 36 29.74 5.66 -37.45
C CYS A 36 29.13 4.43 -36.73
N CYS A 37 29.65 3.23 -36.99
CA CYS A 37 29.29 2.02 -36.23
C CYS A 37 29.46 2.18 -34.71
N ALA A 38 30.25 3.18 -34.28
CA ALA A 38 30.36 3.62 -32.89
C ALA A 38 29.03 4.15 -32.32
N ASP A 39 28.30 5.01 -33.04
CA ASP A 39 27.11 5.70 -32.50
C ASP A 39 25.94 4.74 -32.20
N LYS A 40 25.81 3.67 -33.00
CA LYS A 40 24.81 2.61 -32.77
C LYS A 40 25.20 1.69 -31.62
N ALA A 41 26.49 1.38 -31.47
CA ALA A 41 26.99 0.58 -30.36
C ALA A 41 26.80 1.34 -29.03
N ASP A 42 27.13 2.64 -29.01
CA ASP A 42 26.94 3.52 -27.86
C ASP A 42 25.46 3.67 -27.48
N ALA A 43 24.56 3.71 -28.47
CA ALA A 43 23.12 3.76 -28.22
C ALA A 43 22.60 2.46 -27.58
N VAL A 44 23.07 1.30 -28.04
CA VAL A 44 22.69 -0.01 -27.48
C VAL A 44 23.25 -0.17 -26.06
N GLU A 45 24.49 0.25 -25.81
CA GLU A 45 25.09 0.20 -24.47
C GLU A 45 24.32 1.08 -23.48
N LYS A 46 23.92 2.30 -23.89
CA LYS A 46 23.07 3.19 -23.08
C LYS A 46 21.72 2.57 -22.75
N LEU A 47 21.10 1.87 -23.70
CA LEU A 47 19.82 1.19 -23.48
C LEU A 47 19.97 0.04 -22.48
N LEU A 48 20.99 -0.81 -22.63
CA LEU A 48 21.27 -1.91 -21.69
C LEU A 48 21.59 -1.39 -20.28
N ALA A 49 22.36 -0.30 -20.18
CA ALA A 49 22.63 0.35 -18.92
C ALA A 49 21.34 0.92 -18.28
N SER A 50 20.44 1.48 -19.08
CA SER A 50 19.14 1.97 -18.60
C SER A 50 18.23 0.82 -18.13
N GLU A 51 18.18 -0.29 -18.84
CA GLU A 51 17.38 -1.46 -18.46
C GLU A 51 17.86 -2.04 -17.12
N LYS A 52 19.18 -2.18 -16.96
CA LYS A 52 19.79 -2.62 -15.71
C LYS A 52 19.46 -1.68 -14.55
N LEU A 53 19.58 -0.36 -14.76
CA LEU A 53 19.25 0.62 -13.72
C LEU A 53 17.77 0.57 -13.32
N ILE A 54 16.86 0.39 -14.29
CA ILE A 54 15.43 0.25 -14.02
C ILE A 54 15.15 -0.99 -13.18
N ALA A 55 15.80 -2.12 -13.49
CA ALA A 55 15.64 -3.35 -12.72
C ALA A 55 16.09 -3.19 -11.26
N GLU A 56 17.27 -2.61 -11.04
CA GLU A 56 17.80 -2.34 -9.69
C GLU A 56 16.92 -1.37 -8.89
N LEU A 57 16.39 -0.33 -9.55
CA LEU A 57 15.48 0.62 -8.92
C LEU A 57 14.14 -0.04 -8.54
N ASN A 58 13.58 -0.88 -9.42
CA ASN A 58 12.33 -1.59 -9.14
C ASN A 58 12.48 -2.52 -7.94
N GLU A 59 13.59 -3.27 -7.85
CA GLU A 59 13.90 -4.11 -6.68
C GLU A 59 13.94 -3.26 -5.39
N THR A 60 14.59 -2.10 -5.44
CA THR A 60 14.64 -1.16 -4.30
C THR A 60 13.25 -0.62 -3.91
N PHE A 61 12.36 -0.41 -4.88
CA PHE A 61 10.99 0.04 -4.63
C PHE A 61 10.12 -1.06 -4.05
N GLU A 62 10.22 -2.29 -4.55
CA GLU A 62 9.49 -3.44 -4.01
C GLU A 62 9.88 -3.69 -2.55
N GLU A 63 11.15 -3.61 -2.21
CA GLU A 63 11.58 -3.74 -0.81
C GLU A 63 11.00 -2.65 0.09
N LYS A 64 10.94 -1.40 -0.39
CA LYS A 64 10.34 -0.29 0.35
C LYS A 64 8.83 -0.47 0.51
N LEU A 65 8.17 -0.93 -0.54
CA LEU A 65 6.74 -1.25 -0.51
C LEU A 65 6.48 -2.32 0.55
N ARG A 66 7.22 -3.43 0.50
CA ARG A 66 7.11 -4.54 1.46
C ARG A 66 7.33 -4.09 2.90
N LYS A 67 8.35 -3.25 3.15
CA LYS A 67 8.60 -2.69 4.49
C LYS A 67 7.44 -1.80 4.95
N SER A 68 6.89 -0.97 4.05
CA SER A 68 5.78 -0.09 4.40
C SER A 68 4.49 -0.85 4.66
N GLU A 69 4.22 -1.91 3.88
CA GLU A 69 3.05 -2.76 4.03
C GLU A 69 3.12 -3.58 5.31
N ALA A 70 4.27 -4.19 5.63
CA ALA A 70 4.45 -4.94 6.87
C ALA A 70 4.19 -4.07 8.11
N LEU A 71 4.65 -2.81 8.10
CA LEU A 71 4.40 -1.87 9.18
C LEU A 71 2.92 -1.43 9.24
N ARG A 72 2.26 -1.32 8.08
CA ARG A 72 0.82 -1.04 8.00
C ARG A 72 0.01 -2.18 8.60
N GLU A 73 0.34 -3.41 8.23
CA GLU A 73 -0.32 -4.63 8.71
C GLU A 73 -0.10 -4.82 10.22
N GLN A 74 1.12 -4.60 10.72
CA GLN A 74 1.39 -4.69 12.16
C GLN A 74 0.48 -3.73 12.96
N ARG A 75 0.37 -2.48 12.51
CA ARG A 75 -0.50 -1.48 13.15
C ARG A 75 -1.97 -1.86 13.04
N GLU A 76 -2.39 -2.37 11.89
CA GLU A 76 -3.77 -2.82 11.65
C GLU A 76 -4.11 -3.99 12.58
N ASN A 77 -3.18 -4.92 12.78
CA ASN A 77 -3.34 -6.04 13.70
C ASN A 77 -3.42 -5.57 15.16
N GLU A 78 -2.55 -4.65 15.59
CA GLU A 78 -2.60 -4.07 16.95
C GLU A 78 -3.93 -3.34 17.21
N LEU A 79 -4.42 -2.57 16.23
CA LEU A 79 -5.71 -1.88 16.33
C LEU A 79 -6.87 -2.88 16.39
N THR A 80 -6.83 -3.92 15.56
CA THR A 80 -7.85 -4.97 15.53
C THR A 80 -7.86 -5.77 16.83
N GLU A 81 -6.69 -6.05 17.40
CA GLU A 81 -6.54 -6.71 18.71
C GLU A 81 -7.17 -5.87 19.83
N MET A 82 -6.99 -4.54 19.79
CA MET A 82 -7.67 -3.61 20.70
C MET A 82 -9.16 -3.42 20.41
N GLY A 83 -9.73 -4.17 19.45
CA GLY A 83 -11.15 -4.09 19.07
C GLY A 83 -11.49 -2.89 18.19
N ILE A 84 -10.51 -2.16 17.67
CA ILE A 84 -10.73 -1.03 16.76
C ILE A 84 -10.83 -1.57 15.34
N ALA A 85 -12.01 -1.45 14.71
CA ALA A 85 -12.16 -1.83 13.32
C ALA A 85 -11.68 -0.72 12.39
N VAL A 86 -10.65 -1.04 11.63
CA VAL A 86 -10.09 -0.20 10.59
C VAL A 86 -10.48 -0.82 9.25
N HIS A 87 -11.11 -0.04 8.38
CA HIS A 87 -11.30 -0.42 6.98
C HIS A 87 -10.25 0.29 6.14
N SER A 88 -9.71 -0.42 5.14
CA SER A 88 -8.66 0.06 4.21
C SER A 88 -8.98 1.42 3.58
N ASP A 89 -10.26 1.69 3.33
CA ASP A 89 -10.68 2.82 2.50
C ASP A 89 -11.40 3.93 3.28
N LEU A 90 -11.98 3.62 4.45
CA LEU A 90 -12.81 4.54 5.25
C LEU A 90 -12.20 4.92 6.61
N GLY A 91 -11.02 4.39 6.95
CA GLY A 91 -10.40 4.62 8.26
C GLY A 91 -11.11 3.87 9.39
N VAL A 92 -11.10 4.43 10.60
CA VAL A 92 -11.67 3.78 11.79
C VAL A 92 -13.20 3.85 11.74
N THR A 93 -13.85 2.70 11.62
CA THR A 93 -15.32 2.60 11.54
C THR A 93 -15.96 2.45 12.91
N GLY A 94 -15.26 1.91 13.91
CA GLY A 94 -15.79 1.81 15.26
C GLY A 94 -14.89 1.04 16.23
N VAL A 95 -15.33 1.01 17.48
CA VAL A 95 -14.74 0.21 18.55
C VAL A 95 -15.70 -0.92 18.89
N PHE A 96 -15.21 -2.15 18.80
CA PHE A 96 -15.91 -3.37 19.15
C PHE A 96 -15.45 -3.87 20.51
N SER A 97 -16.39 -4.41 21.28
CA SER A 97 -16.06 -5.07 22.53
C SER A 97 -15.14 -6.29 22.29
N PRO A 98 -14.05 -6.40 23.05
CA PRO A 98 -13.16 -7.56 23.01
C PRO A 98 -13.92 -8.84 23.33
N LYS A 99 -13.80 -9.86 22.48
CA LYS A 99 -14.50 -11.14 22.69
C LYS A 99 -13.75 -12.12 23.58
N GLN A 100 -12.43 -11.95 23.69
CA GLN A 100 -11.54 -12.92 24.33
C GLN A 100 -11.21 -12.58 25.78
N ALA A 101 -11.35 -11.31 26.18
CA ALA A 101 -11.02 -10.85 27.52
C ALA A 101 -12.27 -10.30 28.24
N PRO A 102 -12.45 -10.63 29.54
CA PRO A 102 -13.48 -9.98 30.35
C PRO A 102 -13.19 -8.48 30.43
N HIS A 103 -14.23 -7.67 30.32
CA HIS A 103 -14.12 -6.23 30.31
C HIS A 103 -15.32 -5.57 30.99
N LEU A 104 -15.09 -4.38 31.53
CA LEU A 104 -16.13 -3.50 32.04
C LEU A 104 -16.41 -2.40 31.03
N VAL A 105 -17.68 -2.04 30.87
CA VAL A 105 -18.12 -0.91 30.04
C VAL A 105 -18.65 0.17 30.95
N ASN A 106 -18.17 1.40 30.78
CA ASN A 106 -18.69 2.54 31.49
C ASN A 106 -20.05 2.93 30.90
N LEU A 107 -21.07 2.96 31.75
CA LEU A 107 -22.44 3.30 31.36
C LEU A 107 -22.77 4.77 31.63
N ASN A 108 -21.83 5.56 32.15
CA ASN A 108 -22.03 6.98 32.29
C ASN A 108 -22.18 7.63 30.91
N GLU A 109 -23.22 8.46 30.78
CA GLU A 109 -23.60 9.11 29.53
C GLU A 109 -22.93 10.49 29.36
N ASP A 110 -22.21 10.99 30.37
CA ASP A 110 -21.55 12.29 30.34
C ASP A 110 -20.33 12.27 29.40
N PRO A 111 -20.35 13.01 28.26
CA PRO A 111 -19.24 13.03 27.32
C PRO A 111 -18.01 13.78 27.84
N ALA A 112 -18.11 14.53 28.94
CA ALA A 112 -16.99 15.25 29.55
C ALA A 112 -16.29 14.45 30.66
N MET A 113 -16.66 13.19 30.86
CA MET A 113 -16.06 12.32 31.87
C MET A 113 -14.63 11.91 31.49
N SER A 114 -13.71 11.95 32.45
CA SER A 114 -12.29 11.57 32.25
C SER A 114 -12.02 10.06 32.32
N GLU A 115 -13.06 9.25 32.51
CA GLU A 115 -12.97 7.79 32.62
C GLU A 115 -12.91 7.12 31.25
N CYS A 116 -12.37 5.90 31.19
CA CYS A 116 -12.36 5.12 29.96
C CYS A 116 -13.75 4.55 29.68
N LEU A 117 -14.11 4.38 28.40
CA LEU A 117 -15.36 3.71 28.02
C LEU A 117 -15.30 2.20 28.27
N ILE A 118 -14.12 1.57 28.10
CA ILE A 118 -13.91 0.13 28.26
C ILE A 118 -12.66 -0.13 29.11
N TYR A 119 -12.77 -1.04 30.07
CA TYR A 119 -11.66 -1.49 30.92
C TYR A 119 -11.40 -2.97 30.70
N TYR A 120 -10.17 -3.31 30.31
CA TYR A 120 -9.72 -4.69 30.13
C TYR A 120 -9.27 -5.28 31.47
N LEU A 121 -9.91 -6.36 31.90
CA LEU A 121 -9.49 -7.08 33.10
C LEU A 121 -8.50 -8.16 32.69
N LYS A 122 -7.22 -7.89 32.95
CA LYS A 122 -6.15 -8.90 32.79
C LYS A 122 -6.15 -9.82 34.01
N GLU A 123 -5.58 -11.01 33.86
CA GLU A 123 -5.38 -11.92 34.98
C GLU A 123 -4.51 -11.27 36.06
N GLY A 124 -4.95 -11.40 37.32
CA GLY A 124 -4.34 -10.75 38.47
C GLY A 124 -5.30 -9.79 39.18
N GLU A 125 -4.76 -8.90 40.00
CA GLU A 125 -5.52 -7.85 40.66
C GLU A 125 -5.41 -6.54 39.88
N THR A 126 -6.54 -5.89 39.67
CA THR A 126 -6.61 -4.52 39.14
C THR A 126 -6.89 -3.61 40.33
N VAL A 127 -5.85 -2.92 40.82
CA VAL A 127 -5.93 -1.92 41.90
C VAL A 127 -6.15 -0.51 41.37
#